data_AF-A0A0C9SST8-F1
#
_entry.id   AF-A0A0C9SST8-F1
#
_cell.length_a   1.000
_cell.length_b   1.000
_cell.length_c   1.000
_cell.angle_alpha   90.00
_cell.angle_beta   90.00
_cell.angle_gamma   90.00
#
_symmetry.space_group_name_H-M   'P 1'
#
loop_
_entity.id
_entity.type
_entity.pdbx_description
1 polymer ?
#
loop_
_entity_poly.entity_id
_entity_poly.type
_entity_poly.pdbx_seq_one_letter_code
_entity_poly.pdbx_strand_id
1 'polypeptide(L)'
;MSGLWCIRVVTAAPTCRSADFTVLSLWADSTKKEAKRANAPKLTKQGFVHPLDGGCNYMRGTKGRQTALYPPTLRMSKSCPCPPPVSTLCLQGPETVEASNRAIILNFGTLHLSIAFLTHTSIQLYPKDVWVKSVVSVRKELRKFYIGLAFEFEDFVLAFVTLDIMFQPVWGEHVSELPFRHPDVFVDHGAFLKAIAGWVLDRSSSPRNRLALTAVRDSVEWHGVGAYTAIELFVMAGVSPFLLEHEVFNNPSQTAWLCDAFYTFAHRARTGNDLWELIRPCIRDGILAPTIEQRLRYKYWLLAYGKSRMRCTERLVVLVEEYKAQLSTLEDTGEMWGRDVAELFDAFDA
;
A
#
# COMPACT_ATOMS: atom_id res chain seq x y z
N MET A 1 -2.75 -3.61 2.39
CA MET A 1 -3.34 -3.92 3.72
C MET A 1 -4.19 -2.78 4.29
N SER A 2 -3.74 -1.52 4.24
CA SER A 2 -4.51 -0.35 4.71
C SER A 2 -5.89 -0.20 4.04
N GLY A 3 -6.02 -0.51 2.74
CA GLY A 3 -7.29 -0.40 2.01
C GLY A 3 -8.38 -1.38 2.46
N LEU A 4 -8.05 -2.64 2.75
CA LEU A 4 -9.01 -3.67 3.20
C LEU A 4 -9.64 -3.33 4.57
N TRP A 5 -8.84 -2.76 5.48
CA TRP A 5 -9.35 -2.24 6.74
C TRP A 5 -10.26 -1.04 6.52
N CYS A 6 -9.88 -0.11 5.65
CA CYS A 6 -10.69 1.07 5.39
C CYS A 6 -12.05 0.71 4.81
N ILE A 7 -12.12 -0.24 3.86
CA ILE A 7 -13.40 -0.74 3.36
C ILE A 7 -14.22 -1.30 4.53
N ARG A 8 -13.64 -2.19 5.35
CA ARG A 8 -14.37 -2.77 6.50
C ARG A 8 -14.78 -1.75 7.55
N VAL A 9 -14.00 -0.69 7.76
CA VAL A 9 -14.27 0.34 8.77
C VAL A 9 -15.23 1.40 8.24
N VAL A 10 -15.19 1.76 6.96
CA VAL A 10 -16.22 2.60 6.33
C VAL A 10 -17.54 1.81 6.26
N THR A 11 -17.51 0.49 6.02
CA THR A 11 -18.72 -0.37 6.10
C THR A 11 -19.20 -0.63 7.52
N ALA A 12 -18.33 -0.53 8.53
CA ALA A 12 -18.67 -0.74 9.95
C ALA A 12 -18.91 0.56 10.72
N ALA A 13 -18.73 1.72 10.08
CA ALA A 13 -19.27 2.97 10.58
C ALA A 13 -20.77 2.76 10.80
N PRO A 14 -21.32 3.24 11.93
CA PRO A 14 -22.58 2.74 12.47
C PRO A 14 -23.68 2.79 11.42
N THR A 15 -24.25 1.63 11.12
CA THR A 15 -25.46 1.41 10.32
C THR A 15 -26.73 1.98 10.99
N CYS A 16 -26.57 2.98 11.85
CA CYS A 16 -27.59 3.51 12.72
C CYS A 16 -27.71 5.01 12.46
N ARG A 17 -28.71 5.37 11.64
CA ARG A 17 -29.10 6.71 11.12
C ARG A 17 -28.38 7.13 9.84
N SER A 18 -29.10 7.92 9.04
CA SER A 18 -28.64 8.64 7.85
C SER A 18 -27.48 9.57 8.21
N ALA A 19 -26.28 9.02 8.38
CA ALA A 19 -25.08 9.80 8.64
C ALA A 19 -24.84 10.75 7.46
N ASP A 20 -24.69 12.05 7.74
CA ASP A 20 -24.35 13.03 6.72
C ASP A 20 -22.87 12.86 6.35
N PHE A 21 -22.65 12.36 5.14
CA PHE A 21 -21.33 12.16 4.55
C PHE A 21 -20.87 13.36 3.70
N THR A 22 -21.49 14.53 3.91
CA THR A 22 -21.04 15.80 3.33
C THR A 22 -19.72 16.24 3.97
N VAL A 23 -18.73 16.56 3.12
CA VAL A 23 -17.43 17.04 3.59
C VAL A 23 -17.57 18.48 4.06
N LEU A 24 -17.37 18.71 5.35
CA LEU A 24 -17.41 20.04 5.96
C LEU A 24 -16.10 20.81 5.74
N SER A 25 -14.96 20.11 5.77
CA SER A 25 -13.65 20.72 5.61
C SER A 25 -12.58 19.69 5.22
N LEU A 26 -11.54 20.15 4.52
CA LEU A 26 -10.32 19.39 4.29
C LEU A 26 -9.21 19.91 5.22
N TRP A 27 -8.41 19.02 5.78
CA TRP A 27 -7.33 19.39 6.70
C TRP A 27 -6.00 18.77 6.27
N ALA A 28 -4.90 19.48 6.52
CA ALA A 28 -3.57 18.90 6.36
C ALA A 28 -2.51 19.61 7.22
N ASP A 29 -1.43 18.88 7.50
CA ASP A 29 -0.18 19.46 8.00
C ASP A 29 0.66 19.98 6.84
N SER A 30 1.37 21.08 7.11
CA SER A 30 2.34 21.67 6.19
C SER A 30 3.71 21.01 6.28
N THR A 31 4.42 20.98 5.16
CA THR A 31 5.86 20.73 5.15
C THR A 31 6.62 21.90 5.78
N LYS A 32 7.89 21.68 6.16
CA LYS A 32 8.77 22.76 6.65
C LYS A 32 8.91 23.89 5.62
N LYS A 33 8.89 23.58 4.32
CA LYS A 33 8.98 24.58 3.24
C LYS A 33 7.70 25.39 3.12
N GLU A 34 6.54 24.73 3.19
CA GLU A 34 5.23 25.40 3.17
C GLU A 34 5.05 26.34 4.37
N ALA A 35 5.43 25.89 5.58
CA ALA A 35 5.36 26.70 6.79
C ALA A 35 6.27 27.95 6.77
N LYS A 36 7.36 27.93 6.00
CA LYS A 36 8.30 29.05 5.89
C LYS A 36 7.88 30.13 4.90
N ARG A 37 6.82 29.92 4.12
CA ARG A 37 6.34 30.93 3.15
C ARG A 37 5.87 32.18 3.89
N ALA A 38 6.16 33.36 3.32
CA ALA A 38 5.81 34.65 3.93
C ALA A 38 4.31 34.74 4.22
N ASN A 39 3.48 34.30 3.28
CA ASN A 39 2.02 34.28 3.35
C ASN A 39 1.43 33.03 4.02
N ALA A 40 2.23 32.14 4.61
CA ALA A 40 1.68 30.98 5.30
C ALA A 40 0.82 31.41 6.51
N PRO A 41 -0.35 30.79 6.74
CA PRO A 41 -1.19 31.07 7.89
C PRO A 41 -0.45 30.90 9.22
N LYS A 42 -0.89 31.62 10.26
CA LYS A 42 -0.26 31.59 11.60
C LYS A 42 -0.21 30.16 12.17
N LEU A 43 -1.30 29.40 12.05
CA LEU A 43 -1.38 28.00 12.52
C LEU A 43 -0.37 27.12 11.79
N THR A 44 -0.26 27.28 10.47
CA THR A 44 0.70 26.58 9.61
C THR A 44 2.15 26.83 10.03
N LYS A 45 2.48 28.09 10.36
CA LYS A 45 3.81 28.49 10.88
C LYS A 45 4.11 27.89 12.26
N GLN A 46 3.08 27.71 13.08
CA GLN A 46 3.18 27.16 14.43
C GLN A 46 3.17 25.63 14.48
N GLY A 47 3.05 24.95 13.33
CA GLY A 47 3.07 23.48 13.27
C GLY A 47 1.75 22.80 13.65
N PHE A 48 0.64 23.53 13.62
CA PHE A 48 -0.69 22.96 13.78
C PHE A 48 -1.25 22.49 12.43
N VAL A 49 -2.09 21.45 12.48
CA VAL A 49 -2.95 21.09 11.35
C VAL A 49 -3.90 22.26 11.09
N HIS A 50 -4.21 22.53 9.82
CA HIS A 50 -5.04 23.66 9.43
C HIS A 50 -6.02 23.24 8.33
N PRO A 51 -7.17 23.93 8.23
CA PRO A 51 -8.10 23.69 7.15
C PRO A 51 -7.48 24.16 5.83
N LEU A 52 -7.82 23.47 4.74
CA LEU A 52 -7.46 23.81 3.38
C LEU A 52 -8.60 24.58 2.74
N ASP A 53 -8.27 25.60 1.97
CA ASP A 53 -9.21 26.42 1.22
C ASP A 53 -8.91 26.36 -0.29
N GLY A 54 -9.74 27.04 -1.08
CA GLY A 54 -9.56 27.15 -2.53
C GLY A 54 -8.25 27.83 -2.95
N GLY A 55 -7.52 28.46 -2.04
CA GLY A 55 -6.17 29.00 -2.30
C GLY A 55 -5.05 27.98 -2.14
N CYS A 56 -5.35 26.77 -1.65
CA CYS A 56 -4.35 25.74 -1.38
C CYS A 56 -3.65 25.25 -2.66
N ASN A 57 -2.33 25.40 -2.69
CA ASN A 57 -1.45 24.94 -3.76
C ASN A 57 -0.45 23.86 -3.30
N TYR A 58 -0.77 23.15 -2.22
CA TYR A 58 0.07 22.07 -1.72
C TYR A 58 0.08 20.91 -2.71
N MET A 59 1.27 20.33 -2.85
CA MET A 59 1.53 19.18 -3.71
C MET A 59 2.10 18.04 -2.87
N ARG A 60 1.70 16.81 -3.16
CA ARG A 60 2.13 15.60 -2.45
C ARG A 60 2.52 14.52 -3.45
N GLY A 61 3.36 13.58 -3.04
CA GLY A 61 3.87 12.49 -3.88
C GLY A 61 5.38 12.55 -4.07
N THR A 62 5.91 11.61 -4.84
CA THR A 62 7.34 11.49 -5.10
C THR A 62 7.84 12.61 -6.01
N LYS A 63 9.15 12.90 -5.95
CA LYS A 63 9.79 13.90 -6.84
C LYS A 63 9.43 13.59 -8.30
N GLY A 64 8.95 14.61 -9.03
CA GLY A 64 8.56 14.49 -10.44
C GLY A 64 7.17 13.89 -10.70
N ARG A 65 6.47 13.40 -9.67
CA ARG A 65 5.09 12.88 -9.78
C ARG A 65 4.19 13.46 -8.67
N GLN A 66 4.44 14.72 -8.30
CA GLN A 66 3.63 15.36 -7.28
C GLN A 66 2.28 15.79 -7.86
N THR A 67 1.23 15.58 -7.11
CA THR A 67 -0.15 15.89 -7.48
C THR A 67 -0.79 16.80 -6.43
N ALA A 68 -1.84 17.51 -6.84
CA ALA A 68 -2.52 18.48 -6.00
C ALA A 68 -3.17 17.82 -4.79
N LEU A 69 -2.88 18.35 -3.59
CA LEU A 69 -3.53 17.90 -2.37
C LEU A 69 -5.00 18.30 -2.34
N TYR A 70 -5.29 19.54 -2.72
CA TYR A 70 -6.63 20.10 -2.82
C TYR A 70 -7.24 19.83 -4.21
N PRO A 71 -8.54 19.53 -4.31
CA PRO A 71 -9.20 19.29 -5.59
C PRO A 71 -8.97 20.44 -6.58
N PRO A 72 -8.42 20.18 -7.79
CA PRO A 72 -8.16 21.24 -8.76
C PRO A 72 -9.41 22.00 -9.20
N THR A 73 -10.55 21.31 -9.32
CA THR A 73 -11.85 21.90 -9.73
C THR A 73 -12.46 22.81 -8.66
N LEU A 74 -12.06 22.65 -7.39
CA LEU A 74 -12.50 23.50 -6.28
C LEU A 74 -11.49 24.63 -5.98
N ARG A 75 -10.40 24.73 -6.75
CA ARG A 75 -9.35 25.72 -6.52
C ARG A 75 -9.74 27.08 -7.13
N MET A 76 -9.52 28.14 -6.36
CA MET A 76 -9.64 29.50 -6.85
C MET A 76 -8.56 29.78 -7.91
N SER A 77 -8.98 30.33 -9.04
CA SER A 77 -8.07 30.74 -10.13
C SER A 77 -8.59 32.01 -10.80
N LYS A 78 -7.79 32.61 -11.68
CA LYS A 78 -8.23 33.78 -12.46
C LYS A 78 -9.44 33.45 -13.36
N SER A 79 -9.50 32.21 -13.86
CA SER A 79 -10.61 31.71 -14.69
C SER A 79 -11.82 31.25 -13.86
N CYS A 80 -11.63 30.91 -12.59
CA CYS A 80 -12.69 30.50 -11.66
C CYS A 80 -12.50 31.19 -10.30
N PRO A 81 -12.94 32.45 -10.16
CA PRO A 81 -12.73 33.23 -8.94
C PRO A 81 -13.63 32.78 -7.77
N CYS A 82 -14.73 32.09 -8.07
CA CYS A 82 -15.69 31.56 -7.10
C CYS A 82 -15.93 30.06 -7.37
N PRO A 83 -14.97 29.18 -7.02
CA PRO A 83 -15.15 27.74 -7.21
C PRO A 83 -16.24 27.20 -6.27
N PRO A 84 -16.82 26.02 -6.55
CA PRO A 84 -17.75 25.39 -5.64
C PRO A 84 -17.10 25.13 -4.27
N PRO A 85 -17.86 25.21 -3.16
CA PRO A 85 -17.34 24.91 -1.84
C PRO A 85 -17.03 23.42 -1.68
N VAL A 86 -16.18 23.07 -0.73
CA VAL A 86 -15.87 21.67 -0.38
C VAL A 86 -17.11 20.86 0.02
N SER A 87 -18.14 21.52 0.55
CA SER A 87 -19.43 20.90 0.89
C SER A 87 -20.21 20.37 -0.31
N THR A 88 -19.74 20.59 -1.54
CA THR A 88 -20.23 19.89 -2.73
C THR A 88 -19.72 18.45 -2.84
N LEU A 89 -18.74 18.06 -2.03
CA LEU A 89 -18.24 16.69 -1.92
C LEU A 89 -19.05 15.92 -0.89
N CYS A 90 -19.64 14.80 -1.30
CA CYS A 90 -20.38 13.91 -0.42
C CYS A 90 -19.97 12.47 -0.67
N LEU A 91 -19.38 11.80 0.34
CA LEU A 91 -18.93 10.42 0.19
C LEU A 91 -20.14 9.52 -0.05
N GLN A 92 -20.19 8.86 -1.22
CA GLN A 92 -21.37 8.13 -1.73
C GLN A 92 -21.61 6.78 -1.03
N GLY A 93 -21.14 6.62 0.22
CA GLY A 93 -21.31 5.41 1.00
C GLY A 93 -20.18 4.38 0.84
N PRO A 94 -20.13 3.39 1.75
CA PRO A 94 -19.08 2.37 1.81
C PRO A 94 -18.93 1.51 0.55
N GLU A 95 -20.03 1.22 -0.13
CA GLU A 95 -20.10 0.42 -1.35
C GLU A 95 -19.37 1.05 -2.54
N THR A 96 -19.13 2.36 -2.47
CA THR A 96 -18.42 3.12 -3.51
C THR A 96 -16.94 3.32 -3.18
N VAL A 97 -16.47 2.81 -2.04
CA VAL A 97 -15.07 2.83 -1.67
C VAL A 97 -14.39 1.62 -2.31
N GLU A 98 -13.56 1.89 -3.31
CA GLU A 98 -12.75 0.86 -3.97
C GLU A 98 -11.34 0.84 -3.38
N ALA A 99 -10.69 -0.31 -3.42
CA ALA A 99 -9.27 -0.42 -3.13
C ALA A 99 -8.56 -1.10 -4.27
N SER A 100 -7.46 -0.51 -4.72
CA SER A 100 -6.46 -1.21 -5.53
C SER A 100 -5.37 -1.78 -4.62
N ASN A 101 -4.40 -2.49 -5.20
CA ASN A 101 -3.35 -3.11 -4.38
C ASN A 101 -2.46 -2.08 -3.66
N ARG A 102 -2.42 -0.81 -4.11
CA ARG A 102 -1.57 0.24 -3.52
C ARG A 102 -2.30 1.56 -3.21
N ALA A 103 -3.58 1.68 -3.53
CA ALA A 103 -4.35 2.89 -3.28
C ALA A 103 -5.77 2.57 -2.78
N ILE A 104 -6.39 3.57 -2.17
CA ILE A 104 -7.84 3.59 -1.94
C ILE A 104 -8.46 4.63 -2.86
N ILE A 105 -9.66 4.35 -3.37
CA ILE A 105 -10.44 5.26 -4.19
C ILE A 105 -11.70 5.61 -3.42
N LEU A 106 -11.93 6.90 -3.22
CA LEU A 106 -13.10 7.46 -2.56
C LEU A 106 -13.97 8.16 -3.61
N ASN A 107 -15.27 7.84 -3.63
CA ASN A 107 -16.25 8.47 -4.51
C ASN A 107 -17.03 9.55 -3.73
N PHE A 108 -16.83 10.82 -4.11
CA PHE A 108 -17.54 11.96 -3.54
C PHE A 108 -18.72 12.46 -4.41
N GLY A 109 -19.18 11.63 -5.34
CA GLY A 109 -20.23 11.93 -6.31
C GLY A 109 -19.67 12.73 -7.49
N THR A 110 -19.38 14.01 -7.25
CA THR A 110 -18.87 14.92 -8.28
C THR A 110 -17.39 14.72 -8.60
N LEU A 111 -16.63 14.16 -7.65
CA LEU A 111 -15.21 13.87 -7.80
C LEU A 111 -14.86 12.51 -7.21
N HIS A 112 -13.83 11.92 -7.78
CA HIS A 112 -13.18 10.73 -7.25
C HIS A 112 -11.77 11.09 -6.78
N LEU A 113 -11.35 10.42 -5.71
CA LEU A 113 -10.03 10.61 -5.13
C LEU A 113 -9.32 9.26 -4.97
N SER A 114 -8.21 9.08 -5.69
CA SER A 114 -7.26 8.00 -5.44
C SER A 114 -6.17 8.47 -4.47
N ILE A 115 -5.95 7.74 -3.38
CA ILE A 115 -4.81 7.97 -2.46
C ILE A 115 -3.91 6.75 -2.45
N ALA A 116 -2.71 6.90 -3.04
CA ALA A 116 -1.64 5.93 -2.90
C ALA A 116 -0.89 6.14 -1.58
N PHE A 117 -0.79 5.08 -0.77
CA PHE A 117 -0.22 5.15 0.59
C PHE A 117 1.30 5.35 0.62
N LEU A 118 1.99 4.89 -0.42
CA LEU A 118 3.45 4.81 -0.50
C LEU A 118 4.06 4.08 0.72
N THR A 119 4.87 4.73 1.55
CA THR A 119 5.69 4.08 2.58
C THR A 119 5.04 4.07 3.96
N HIS A 120 4.61 5.22 4.46
CA HIS A 120 4.28 5.42 5.87
C HIS A 120 2.94 6.09 6.11
N THR A 121 1.95 5.76 5.29
CA THR A 121 0.59 6.34 5.39
C THR A 121 -0.41 5.28 5.86
N SER A 122 -1.20 5.62 6.87
CA SER A 122 -2.32 4.82 7.34
C SER A 122 -3.59 5.66 7.40
N ILE A 123 -4.72 4.97 7.41
CA ILE A 123 -6.04 5.60 7.52
C ILE A 123 -6.49 5.50 8.97
N GLN A 124 -7.12 6.55 9.47
CA GLN A 124 -7.66 6.65 10.82
C GLN A 124 -9.05 7.27 10.76
N LEU A 125 -9.97 6.79 11.59
CA LEU A 125 -11.24 7.49 11.85
C LEU A 125 -11.17 8.09 13.26
N TYR A 126 -11.27 9.41 13.35
CA TYR A 126 -11.29 10.12 14.62
C TYR A 126 -12.71 10.56 14.97
N PRO A 127 -13.20 10.27 16.19
CA PRO A 127 -14.32 11.00 16.76
C PRO A 127 -14.00 12.50 16.81
N LYS A 128 -15.01 13.36 16.64
CA LYS A 128 -14.81 14.82 16.56
C LYS A 128 -14.11 15.41 17.77
N ASP A 129 -14.48 14.97 18.96
CA ASP A 129 -13.91 15.50 20.20
C ASP A 129 -12.42 15.10 20.33
N VAL A 130 -12.07 13.87 19.95
CA VAL A 130 -10.68 13.40 19.87
C VAL A 130 -9.90 14.18 18.81
N TRP A 131 -10.48 14.40 17.62
CA TRP A 131 -9.87 15.20 16.57
C TRP A 131 -9.49 16.60 17.07
N VAL A 132 -10.43 17.29 17.71
CA VAL A 132 -10.21 18.65 18.24
C VAL A 132 -9.18 18.65 19.36
N LYS A 133 -9.32 17.76 20.36
CA LYS A 133 -8.48 17.75 21.57
C LYS A 133 -7.08 17.20 21.35
N SER A 134 -6.88 16.29 20.41
CA SER A 134 -5.62 15.55 20.26
C SER A 134 -4.93 15.78 18.92
N VAL A 135 -5.64 16.27 17.90
CA VAL A 135 -5.05 16.54 16.58
C VAL A 135 -4.96 18.04 16.32
N VAL A 136 -6.07 18.77 16.37
CA VAL A 136 -6.12 20.21 16.05
C VAL A 136 -5.34 21.04 17.06
N SER A 137 -5.52 20.77 18.35
CA SER A 137 -4.88 21.52 19.43
C SER A 137 -3.40 21.18 19.67
N VAL A 138 -2.86 20.17 18.99
CA VAL A 138 -1.52 19.62 19.27
C VAL A 138 -0.60 19.84 18.07
N ARG A 139 0.58 20.41 18.31
CA ARG A 139 1.60 20.60 17.27
C ARG A 139 2.10 19.26 16.74
N LYS A 140 2.40 19.20 15.44
CA LYS A 140 2.87 17.98 14.76
C LYS A 140 4.15 17.39 15.38
N GLU A 141 5.02 18.22 15.95
CA GLU A 141 6.25 17.79 16.63
C GLU A 141 5.98 16.99 17.92
N LEU A 142 4.84 17.27 18.58
CA LEU A 142 4.38 16.57 19.76
C LEU A 142 3.57 15.32 19.37
N ARG A 143 2.77 15.39 18.29
CA ARG A 143 1.99 14.24 17.78
C ARG A 143 2.88 13.10 17.28
N LYS A 144 4.09 13.38 16.78
CA LYS A 144 5.01 12.40 16.15
C LYS A 144 4.50 11.76 14.86
N PHE A 145 3.45 12.32 14.28
CA PHE A 145 2.93 12.00 12.95
C PHE A 145 2.35 13.28 12.34
N TYR A 146 2.07 13.24 11.04
CA TYR A 146 1.45 14.31 10.27
C TYR A 146 0.07 13.88 9.78
N ILE A 147 -0.84 14.83 9.62
CA ILE A 147 -2.04 14.67 8.80
C ILE A 147 -1.64 14.95 7.36
N GLY A 148 -1.62 13.92 6.53
CA GLY A 148 -1.40 14.08 5.10
C GLY A 148 -2.59 14.78 4.46
N LEU A 149 -3.77 14.18 4.61
CA LEU A 149 -5.06 14.73 4.20
C LEU A 149 -6.12 14.20 5.17
N ALA A 150 -7.08 15.03 5.57
CA ALA A 150 -8.24 14.56 6.33
C ALA A 150 -9.53 15.24 5.84
N PHE A 151 -10.62 14.48 5.94
CA PHE A 151 -11.98 14.85 5.57
C PHE A 151 -12.79 14.94 6.85
N GLU A 152 -13.25 16.13 7.16
CA GLU A 152 -14.14 16.37 8.28
C GLU A 152 -15.59 16.20 7.86
N PHE A 153 -16.30 15.31 8.53
CA PHE A 153 -17.75 15.13 8.44
C PHE A 153 -18.41 15.65 9.72
N GLU A 154 -19.73 15.52 9.82
CA GLU A 154 -20.49 15.92 11.00
C GLU A 154 -20.00 15.16 12.25
N ASP A 155 -20.01 13.82 12.19
CA ASP A 155 -19.77 12.96 13.37
C ASP A 155 -18.31 12.50 13.54
N PHE A 156 -17.49 12.55 12.48
CA PHE A 156 -16.14 12.00 12.52
C PHE A 156 -15.19 12.69 11.52
N VAL A 157 -13.91 12.35 11.62
CA VAL A 157 -12.88 12.77 10.66
C VAL A 157 -12.17 11.56 10.09
N LEU A 158 -12.21 11.38 8.77
CA LEU A 158 -11.40 10.40 8.04
C LEU A 158 -10.04 11.03 7.74
N ALA A 159 -8.97 10.47 8.33
CA ALA A 159 -7.63 11.04 8.21
C ALA A 159 -6.64 10.04 7.63
N PHE A 160 -5.87 10.50 6.65
CA PHE A 160 -4.68 9.85 6.12
C PHE A 160 -3.48 10.36 6.90
N VAL A 161 -3.10 9.64 7.95
CA VAL A 161 -1.97 9.98 8.81
C VAL A 161 -0.68 9.42 8.22
N THR A 162 0.41 10.16 8.34
CA THR A 162 1.68 9.82 7.71
C THR A 162 2.88 10.21 8.57
N LEU A 163 3.96 9.43 8.51
CA LEU A 163 5.20 9.77 9.22
C LEU A 163 6.06 10.81 8.49
N ASP A 164 5.90 10.95 7.17
CA ASP A 164 6.83 11.70 6.32
C ASP A 164 6.15 12.58 5.25
N ILE A 165 4.82 12.64 5.23
CA ILE A 165 4.04 13.37 4.21
C ILE A 165 4.25 12.77 2.80
N MET A 166 4.74 11.52 2.72
CA MET A 166 4.93 10.79 1.47
C MET A 166 3.69 9.94 1.17
N PHE A 167 2.73 10.55 0.47
CA PHE A 167 1.55 9.90 -0.10
C PHE A 167 1.17 10.64 -1.39
N GLN A 168 0.34 10.05 -2.25
CA GLN A 168 -0.04 10.67 -3.52
C GLN A 168 -1.57 10.71 -3.67
N PRO A 169 -2.20 11.88 -3.50
CA PRO A 169 -3.61 12.09 -3.79
C PRO A 169 -3.80 12.47 -5.25
N VAL A 170 -4.71 11.82 -5.97
CA VAL A 170 -5.09 12.20 -7.34
C VAL A 170 -6.59 12.34 -7.43
N TRP A 171 -7.02 13.50 -7.89
CA TRP A 171 -8.41 13.86 -8.10
C TRP A 171 -8.76 13.68 -9.56
N GLY A 172 -9.97 13.17 -9.84
CA GLY A 172 -10.54 13.09 -11.17
C GLY A 172 -12.05 13.25 -11.12
N GLU A 173 -12.66 13.75 -12.19
CA GLU A 173 -14.12 13.79 -12.30
C GLU A 173 -14.66 12.38 -12.53
N HIS A 174 -13.93 11.60 -13.33
CA HIS A 174 -14.23 10.22 -13.60
C HIS A 174 -13.17 9.28 -13.03
N VAL A 175 -13.58 8.08 -12.58
CA VAL A 175 -12.65 7.04 -12.12
C VAL A 175 -11.62 6.66 -13.21
N SER A 176 -11.94 6.86 -14.49
CA SER A 176 -11.04 6.57 -15.62
C SER A 176 -9.84 7.51 -15.70
N GLU A 177 -9.90 8.68 -15.06
CA GLU A 177 -8.82 9.65 -14.97
C GLU A 177 -7.85 9.34 -13.83
N LEU A 178 -8.29 8.51 -12.87
CA LEU A 178 -7.46 8.14 -11.74
C LEU A 178 -6.35 7.18 -12.18
N PRO A 179 -5.13 7.35 -11.62
CA PRO A 179 -4.03 6.47 -11.94
C PRO A 179 -4.25 5.10 -11.32
N PHE A 180 -3.63 4.09 -11.93
CA PHE A 180 -3.48 2.72 -11.42
C PHE A 180 -4.74 1.84 -11.50
N ARG A 181 -5.20 1.57 -12.72
CA ARG A 181 -6.12 0.46 -13.01
C ARG A 181 -5.34 -0.77 -13.47
N HIS A 182 -4.61 -1.37 -12.54
CA HIS A 182 -4.03 -2.70 -12.78
C HIS A 182 -5.06 -3.76 -12.40
N PRO A 183 -5.14 -4.88 -13.13
CA PRO A 183 -5.95 -6.01 -12.71
C PRO A 183 -5.60 -6.41 -11.28
N ASP A 184 -6.63 -6.47 -10.43
CA ASP A 184 -6.47 -6.98 -9.08
C ASP A 184 -6.37 -8.50 -9.15
N VAL A 185 -5.27 -9.05 -8.60
CA VAL A 185 -4.97 -10.49 -8.66
C VAL A 185 -6.11 -11.37 -8.14
N PHE A 186 -6.92 -10.86 -7.21
CA PHE A 186 -8.02 -11.59 -6.60
C PHE A 186 -9.37 -11.29 -7.26
N VAL A 187 -9.68 -10.04 -7.64
CA VAL A 187 -10.99 -9.69 -8.25
C VAL A 187 -11.04 -10.11 -9.73
N ASP A 188 -9.97 -9.88 -10.48
CA ASP A 188 -9.90 -10.19 -11.91
C ASP A 188 -8.61 -10.95 -12.21
N HIS A 189 -8.55 -12.18 -11.68
CA HIS A 189 -7.40 -13.05 -11.83
C HIS A 189 -7.08 -13.34 -13.31
N GLY A 190 -8.11 -13.44 -14.16
CA GLY A 190 -7.93 -13.68 -15.59
C GLY A 190 -7.21 -12.54 -16.30
N ALA A 191 -7.61 -11.28 -16.06
CA ALA A 191 -6.90 -10.13 -16.61
C ALA A 191 -5.50 -9.98 -16.01
N PHE A 192 -5.32 -10.31 -14.73
CA PHE A 192 -3.99 -10.36 -14.10
C PHE A 192 -3.05 -11.35 -14.82
N LEU A 193 -3.49 -12.59 -15.03
CA LEU A 193 -2.68 -13.61 -15.73
C LEU A 193 -2.31 -13.17 -17.15
N LYS A 194 -3.25 -12.56 -17.88
CA LYS A 194 -2.98 -11.99 -19.21
C LYS A 194 -1.92 -10.89 -19.16
N ALA A 195 -1.97 -10.01 -18.16
CA ALA A 195 -0.97 -8.96 -17.98
C ALA A 195 0.42 -9.54 -17.67
N ILE A 196 0.51 -10.55 -16.80
CA ILE A 196 1.78 -11.22 -16.50
C ILE A 196 2.34 -11.94 -17.74
N ALA A 197 1.50 -12.67 -18.49
CA ALA A 197 1.93 -13.34 -19.71
C ALA A 197 2.48 -12.35 -20.75
N GLY A 198 1.78 -11.24 -20.97
CA GLY A 198 2.26 -10.15 -21.84
C GLY A 198 3.61 -9.60 -21.36
N TRP A 199 3.73 -9.31 -20.07
CA TRP A 199 4.97 -8.82 -19.46
C TRP A 199 6.16 -9.77 -19.63
N VAL A 200 5.96 -11.08 -19.48
CA VAL A 200 7.01 -12.09 -19.71
C VAL A 200 7.42 -12.12 -21.18
N LEU A 201 6.44 -12.11 -22.10
CA LEU A 201 6.69 -12.16 -23.54
C LEU A 201 7.43 -10.91 -24.03
N ASP A 202 7.01 -9.72 -23.61
CA ASP A 202 7.65 -8.44 -23.99
C ASP A 202 9.13 -8.39 -23.58
N ARG A 203 9.47 -9.06 -22.47
CA ARG A 203 10.83 -9.07 -21.91
C ARG A 203 11.68 -10.24 -22.39
N SER A 204 11.10 -11.20 -23.11
CA SER A 204 11.81 -12.39 -23.60
C SER A 204 12.98 -12.04 -24.55
N SER A 205 12.88 -10.91 -25.25
CA SER A 205 13.87 -10.41 -26.21
C SER A 205 15.07 -9.68 -25.57
N SER A 206 15.00 -9.35 -24.28
CA SER A 206 16.02 -8.56 -23.58
C SER A 206 16.83 -9.41 -22.59
N PRO A 207 18.11 -9.06 -22.32
CA PRO A 207 18.87 -9.72 -21.25
C PRO A 207 18.17 -9.58 -19.89
N ARG A 208 17.94 -10.73 -19.23
CA ARG A 208 17.20 -10.84 -17.97
C ARG A 208 18.10 -11.38 -16.86
N ASN A 209 19.17 -10.62 -16.57
CA ASN A 209 20.25 -11.01 -15.66
C ASN A 209 20.14 -10.40 -14.26
N ARG A 210 19.00 -9.76 -13.93
CA ARG A 210 18.72 -9.29 -12.57
C ARG A 210 17.97 -10.37 -11.79
N LEU A 211 17.98 -10.28 -10.46
CA LEU A 211 17.17 -11.16 -9.60
C LEU A 211 15.69 -11.06 -9.98
N ALA A 212 15.04 -12.21 -10.15
CA ALA A 212 13.61 -12.31 -10.48
C ALA A 212 12.76 -11.59 -9.42
N LEU A 213 13.12 -11.71 -8.14
CA LEU A 213 12.47 -11.01 -7.03
C LEU A 213 12.46 -9.49 -7.22
N THR A 214 13.57 -8.93 -7.70
CA THR A 214 13.67 -7.49 -7.99
C THR A 214 12.82 -7.13 -9.21
N ALA A 215 12.82 -7.98 -10.23
CA ALA A 215 12.00 -7.79 -11.43
C ALA A 215 10.51 -7.72 -11.12
N VAL A 216 10.01 -8.62 -10.26
CA VAL A 216 8.63 -8.64 -9.76
C VAL A 216 8.31 -7.37 -8.99
N ARG A 217 9.14 -6.98 -8.02
CA ARG A 217 8.88 -5.82 -7.15
C ARG A 217 8.79 -4.49 -7.93
N ASP A 218 9.62 -4.35 -8.95
CA ASP A 218 9.76 -3.12 -9.73
C ASP A 218 8.81 -3.07 -10.94
N SER A 219 8.11 -4.17 -11.25
CA SER A 219 7.14 -4.25 -12.33
C SER A 219 5.79 -3.60 -11.96
N VAL A 220 5.11 -3.07 -12.97
CA VAL A 220 3.78 -2.49 -12.84
C VAL A 220 2.69 -3.56 -12.88
N GLU A 221 2.95 -4.67 -13.56
CA GLU A 221 2.06 -5.81 -13.76
C GLU A 221 1.93 -6.65 -12.49
N TRP A 222 3.01 -6.76 -11.72
CA TRP A 222 3.01 -7.30 -10.35
C TRP A 222 2.51 -6.25 -9.33
N HIS A 223 1.45 -5.53 -9.68
CA HIS A 223 0.93 -4.42 -8.88
C HIS A 223 0.60 -4.87 -7.45
N GLY A 224 1.08 -4.13 -6.45
CA GLY A 224 0.86 -4.49 -5.04
C GLY A 224 1.95 -5.32 -4.40
N VAL A 225 2.85 -5.93 -5.17
CA VAL A 225 3.95 -6.69 -4.60
C VAL A 225 5.00 -5.75 -4.03
N GLY A 226 5.09 -5.67 -2.70
CA GLY A 226 6.12 -4.93 -1.98
C GLY A 226 7.33 -5.80 -1.64
N ALA A 227 8.29 -5.24 -0.90
CA ALA A 227 9.48 -5.97 -0.46
C ALA A 227 9.13 -7.24 0.35
N TYR A 228 8.13 -7.15 1.22
CA TYR A 228 7.73 -8.27 2.09
C TYR A 228 6.96 -9.29 1.28
N THR A 229 5.98 -8.83 0.49
CA THR A 229 5.15 -9.69 -0.35
C THR A 229 6.01 -10.46 -1.33
N ALA A 230 6.99 -9.86 -2.00
CA ALA A 230 7.83 -10.55 -2.96
C ALA A 230 8.52 -11.78 -2.35
N ILE A 231 9.13 -11.64 -1.16
CA ILE A 231 9.76 -12.75 -0.45
C ILE A 231 8.75 -13.84 -0.11
N GLU A 232 7.56 -13.45 0.37
CA GLU A 232 6.48 -14.39 0.69
C GLU A 232 6.04 -15.17 -0.55
N LEU A 233 5.87 -14.51 -1.70
CA LEU A 233 5.43 -15.15 -2.95
C LEU A 233 6.44 -16.20 -3.42
N PHE A 234 7.73 -15.87 -3.42
CA PHE A 234 8.79 -16.78 -3.82
C PHE A 234 8.84 -18.01 -2.91
N VAL A 235 8.77 -17.81 -1.58
CA VAL A 235 8.75 -18.94 -0.63
C VAL A 235 7.48 -19.77 -0.77
N MET A 236 6.31 -19.15 -0.96
CA MET A 236 5.04 -19.85 -1.18
C MET A 236 5.02 -20.66 -2.46
N ALA A 237 5.60 -20.11 -3.54
CA ALA A 237 5.69 -20.76 -4.84
C ALA A 237 6.73 -21.89 -4.88
N GLY A 238 7.55 -22.04 -3.83
CA GLY A 238 8.71 -22.92 -3.90
C GLY A 238 9.71 -22.45 -4.96
N VAL A 239 9.98 -21.15 -5.04
CA VAL A 239 10.94 -20.57 -5.99
C VAL A 239 11.99 -19.81 -5.20
N SER A 240 13.27 -20.10 -5.44
CA SER A 240 14.34 -19.43 -4.72
C SER A 240 14.37 -17.91 -5.03
N PRO A 241 14.45 -17.04 -4.00
CA PRO A 241 14.50 -15.59 -4.19
C PRO A 241 15.82 -15.11 -4.81
N PHE A 242 16.80 -16.00 -4.96
CA PHE A 242 18.12 -15.71 -5.53
C PHE A 242 18.22 -16.04 -7.02
N LEU A 243 17.17 -16.63 -7.61
CA LEU A 243 17.13 -16.89 -9.05
C LEU A 243 17.06 -15.59 -9.85
N LEU A 244 17.74 -15.61 -10.99
CA LEU A 244 17.70 -14.57 -12.00
C LEU A 244 16.36 -14.61 -12.74
N GLU A 245 16.02 -13.47 -13.33
CA GLU A 245 14.77 -13.26 -14.04
C GLU A 245 14.59 -14.26 -15.20
N HIS A 246 15.66 -14.61 -15.93
CA HIS A 246 15.55 -15.61 -16.99
C HIS A 246 15.40 -17.04 -16.46
N GLU A 247 16.01 -17.38 -15.32
CA GLU A 247 15.86 -18.73 -14.72
C GLU A 247 14.40 -18.97 -14.34
N VAL A 248 13.74 -17.96 -13.76
CA VAL A 248 12.33 -18.04 -13.32
C VAL A 248 11.35 -17.94 -14.49
N PHE A 249 11.48 -16.90 -15.30
CA PHE A 249 10.44 -16.55 -16.29
C PHE A 249 10.66 -17.19 -17.67
N ASN A 250 11.71 -18.00 -17.86
CA ASN A 250 11.78 -18.95 -18.98
C ASN A 250 11.12 -20.29 -18.65
N ASN A 251 10.83 -20.54 -17.39
CA ASN A 251 10.10 -21.70 -16.93
C ASN A 251 8.62 -21.32 -16.71
N PRO A 252 7.70 -21.72 -17.61
CA PRO A 252 6.29 -21.39 -17.47
C PRO A 252 5.68 -21.91 -16.17
N SER A 253 6.16 -23.05 -15.65
CA SER A 253 5.67 -23.64 -14.40
C SER A 253 6.00 -22.78 -13.19
N GLN A 254 7.26 -22.32 -13.05
CA GLN A 254 7.65 -21.42 -11.96
C GLN A 254 6.91 -20.08 -12.02
N THR A 255 6.68 -19.56 -13.23
CA THR A 255 5.86 -18.36 -13.43
C THR A 255 4.42 -18.59 -12.97
N ALA A 256 3.82 -19.72 -13.34
CA ALA A 256 2.48 -20.09 -12.91
C ALA A 256 2.38 -20.25 -11.39
N TRP A 257 3.37 -20.89 -10.75
CA TRP A 257 3.43 -21.02 -9.29
C TRP A 257 3.53 -19.68 -8.58
N LEU A 258 4.30 -18.72 -9.12
CA LEU A 258 4.34 -17.35 -8.56
C LEU A 258 3.00 -16.63 -8.68
N CYS A 259 2.29 -16.79 -9.80
CA CYS A 259 0.94 -16.23 -9.97
C CYS A 259 -0.05 -16.84 -8.98
N ASP A 260 -0.03 -18.17 -8.81
CA ASP A 260 -0.90 -18.88 -7.87
C ASP A 260 -0.57 -18.54 -6.41
N ALA A 261 0.72 -18.43 -6.07
CA ALA A 261 1.15 -17.95 -4.76
C ALA A 261 0.63 -16.55 -4.47
N PHE A 262 0.62 -15.65 -5.47
CA PHE A 262 0.08 -14.31 -5.30
C PHE A 262 -1.43 -14.30 -5.11
N TYR A 263 -2.17 -15.08 -5.91
CA TYR A 263 -3.60 -15.26 -5.71
C TYR A 263 -3.89 -15.81 -4.31
N THR A 264 -3.19 -16.86 -3.88
CA THR A 264 -3.35 -17.48 -2.56
C THR A 264 -3.06 -16.50 -1.43
N PHE A 265 -1.98 -15.70 -1.54
CA PHE A 265 -1.64 -14.68 -0.56
C PHE A 265 -2.74 -13.61 -0.46
N ALA A 266 -3.21 -13.10 -1.60
CA ALA A 266 -4.28 -12.11 -1.67
C ALA A 266 -5.62 -12.66 -1.17
N HIS A 267 -5.96 -13.89 -1.54
CA HIS A 267 -7.15 -14.60 -1.10
C HIS A 267 -7.14 -14.75 0.43
N ARG A 268 -6.06 -15.30 1.01
CA ARG A 268 -5.91 -15.42 2.46
C ARG A 268 -6.05 -14.06 3.17
N ALA A 269 -5.45 -13.00 2.63
CA ALA A 269 -5.55 -11.66 3.22
C ALA A 269 -6.97 -11.07 3.16
N ARG A 270 -7.77 -11.42 2.15
CA ARG A 270 -9.14 -10.89 1.96
C ARG A 270 -10.22 -11.69 2.65
N THR A 271 -10.15 -13.02 2.52
CA THR A 271 -11.20 -13.94 2.97
C THR A 271 -10.85 -14.59 4.32
N GLY A 272 -9.56 -14.64 4.67
CA GLY A 272 -9.10 -15.18 5.94
C GLY A 272 -9.49 -14.29 7.12
N ASN A 273 -9.89 -14.92 8.22
CA ASN A 273 -10.12 -14.24 9.49
C ASN A 273 -8.81 -13.96 10.24
N ASP A 274 -7.74 -14.68 9.95
CA ASP A 274 -6.47 -14.62 10.69
C ASP A 274 -5.81 -13.23 10.67
N LEU A 275 -5.82 -12.56 9.51
CA LEU A 275 -5.32 -11.18 9.41
C LEU A 275 -6.23 -10.20 10.17
N TRP A 276 -7.55 -10.40 10.10
CA TRP A 276 -8.49 -9.54 10.81
C TRP A 276 -8.40 -9.71 12.33
N GLU A 277 -8.23 -10.93 12.82
CA GLU A 277 -7.99 -11.25 14.24
C GLU A 277 -6.71 -10.59 14.77
N LEU A 278 -5.74 -10.36 13.90
CA LEU A 278 -4.52 -9.64 14.24
C LEU A 278 -4.75 -8.12 14.32
N ILE A 279 -5.49 -7.55 13.37
CA ILE A 279 -5.70 -6.11 13.25
C ILE A 279 -6.77 -5.61 14.22
N ARG A 280 -7.89 -6.32 14.37
CA ARG A 280 -9.07 -5.91 15.15
C ARG A 280 -8.72 -5.48 16.57
N PRO A 281 -7.90 -6.22 17.36
CA PRO A 281 -7.53 -5.82 18.73
C PRO A 281 -6.67 -4.54 18.80
N CYS A 282 -6.16 -4.06 17.67
CA CYS A 282 -5.39 -2.84 17.57
C CYS A 282 -6.25 -1.61 17.29
N ILE A 283 -7.55 -1.79 17.03
CA ILE A 283 -8.50 -0.70 16.76
C ILE A 283 -9.20 -0.36 18.06
N ARG A 284 -9.17 0.92 18.44
CA ARG A 284 -9.92 1.47 19.58
C ARG A 284 -10.65 2.71 19.11
N ASP A 285 -11.97 2.70 19.21
CA ASP A 285 -12.84 3.83 18.86
C ASP A 285 -12.58 4.39 17.44
N GLY A 286 -12.38 3.49 16.47
CA GLY A 286 -12.09 3.85 15.07
C GLY A 286 -10.61 4.16 14.77
N ILE A 287 -9.75 4.19 15.78
CA ILE A 287 -8.33 4.53 15.67
C ILE A 287 -7.48 3.26 15.76
N LEU A 288 -6.64 3.01 14.75
CA LEU A 288 -5.62 1.97 14.74
C LEU A 288 -4.42 2.42 15.58
N ALA A 289 -4.27 1.87 16.78
CA ALA A 289 -3.26 2.20 17.77
C ALA A 289 -2.59 0.94 18.36
N PRO A 290 -1.82 0.16 17.56
CA PRO A 290 -1.22 -1.08 18.03
C PRO A 290 -0.03 -0.84 18.97
N THR A 291 0.09 -1.67 20.02
CA THR A 291 1.32 -1.75 20.82
C THR A 291 2.49 -2.29 19.98
N ILE A 292 3.71 -2.23 20.54
CA ILE A 292 4.87 -2.85 19.89
C ILE A 292 4.67 -4.36 19.78
N GLU A 293 4.19 -5.06 20.83
CA GLU A 293 3.96 -6.50 20.72
C GLU A 293 2.89 -6.82 19.68
N GLN A 294 1.80 -6.05 19.65
CA GLN A 294 0.73 -6.26 18.67
C GLN A 294 1.23 -6.11 17.23
N ARG A 295 2.08 -5.11 16.94
CA ARG A 295 2.73 -4.95 15.63
C ARG A 295 3.63 -6.14 15.29
N LEU A 296 4.42 -6.60 16.26
CA LEU A 296 5.34 -7.72 16.07
C LEU A 296 4.61 -9.04 15.78
N ARG A 297 3.32 -9.17 16.15
CA ARG A 297 2.54 -10.35 15.77
C ARG A 297 2.35 -10.50 14.26
N TYR A 298 2.42 -9.40 13.50
CA TYR A 298 2.24 -9.45 12.04
C TYR A 298 3.23 -10.40 11.36
N LYS A 299 4.47 -10.49 11.88
CA LYS A 299 5.48 -11.42 11.37
C LYS A 299 5.04 -12.89 11.44
N TYR A 300 4.16 -13.26 12.38
CA TYR A 300 3.68 -14.64 12.51
C TYR A 300 2.59 -14.99 11.50
N TRP A 301 1.91 -13.99 10.93
CA TRP A 301 0.97 -14.18 9.84
C TRP A 301 1.70 -14.47 8.51
N LEU A 302 2.85 -13.81 8.31
CA LEU A 302 3.81 -14.07 7.24
C LEU A 302 4.45 -15.45 7.39
N LEU A 303 4.96 -16.04 6.32
CA LEU A 303 5.66 -17.32 6.31
C LEU A 303 7.14 -17.15 6.59
N ALA A 304 7.83 -16.24 5.90
CA ALA A 304 9.29 -16.12 5.91
C ALA A 304 9.80 -14.75 6.34
N TYR A 305 9.18 -13.66 5.89
CA TYR A 305 9.69 -12.31 6.08
C TYR A 305 9.80 -11.93 7.57
N GLY A 306 10.96 -11.40 7.95
CA GLY A 306 11.23 -10.96 9.32
C GLY A 306 11.38 -12.10 10.33
N LYS A 307 11.65 -13.33 9.87
CA LYS A 307 11.92 -14.49 10.71
C LYS A 307 13.33 -15.03 10.46
N SER A 308 14.00 -15.47 11.53
CA SER A 308 15.25 -16.24 11.45
C SER A 308 15.02 -17.74 11.23
N ARG A 309 13.78 -18.21 11.45
CA ARG A 309 13.36 -19.61 11.29
C ARG A 309 11.98 -19.64 10.65
N MET A 310 11.80 -20.50 9.66
CA MET A 310 10.50 -20.75 9.03
C MET A 310 10.09 -22.20 9.22
N ARG A 311 8.78 -22.44 9.21
CA ARG A 311 8.25 -23.81 9.08
C ARG A 311 8.29 -24.17 7.60
N CYS A 312 8.78 -25.36 7.31
CA CYS A 312 8.84 -25.92 5.97
C CYS A 312 8.18 -27.30 5.98
N THR A 313 7.86 -27.81 4.79
CA THR A 313 7.42 -29.19 4.64
C THR A 313 8.59 -30.13 4.90
N GLU A 314 8.30 -31.36 5.32
CA GLU A 314 9.34 -32.39 5.52
C GLU A 314 10.16 -32.62 4.24
N ARG A 315 9.50 -32.57 3.08
CA ARG A 315 10.16 -32.62 1.77
C ARG A 315 11.21 -31.51 1.60
N LEU A 316 10.86 -30.26 1.91
CA LEU A 316 11.80 -29.14 1.78
C LEU A 316 12.97 -29.27 2.78
N VAL A 317 12.76 -29.88 3.95
CA VAL A 317 13.87 -30.21 4.86
C VAL A 317 14.85 -31.16 4.17
N VAL A 318 14.35 -32.26 3.58
CA VAL A 318 15.20 -33.24 2.88
C VAL A 318 16.02 -32.55 1.77
N LEU A 319 15.36 -31.76 0.93
CA LEU A 319 16.03 -31.04 -0.18
C LEU A 319 17.11 -30.07 0.31
N VAL A 320 16.85 -29.36 1.42
CA VAL A 320 17.82 -28.44 2.02
C VAL A 320 19.01 -29.20 2.61
N GLU A 321 18.79 -30.34 3.26
CA GLU A 321 19.89 -31.15 3.80
C GLU A 321 20.72 -31.79 2.68
N GLU A 322 20.08 -32.30 1.61
CA GLU A 322 20.77 -32.80 0.41
C GLU A 322 21.61 -31.69 -0.26
N TYR A 323 21.04 -30.49 -0.41
CA TYR A 323 21.75 -29.33 -0.95
C TYR A 323 22.96 -28.94 -0.11
N LYS A 324 22.84 -28.91 1.23
CA LYS A 324 23.96 -28.64 2.13
C LYS A 324 25.04 -29.71 2.05
N ALA A 325 24.67 -30.99 1.93
CA ALA A 325 25.63 -32.08 1.78
C ALA A 325 26.43 -31.94 0.47
N GLN A 326 25.74 -31.56 -0.60
CA GLN A 326 26.40 -31.27 -1.88
C GLN A 326 27.33 -30.04 -1.78
N LEU A 327 26.90 -28.97 -1.12
CA LEU A 327 27.76 -27.81 -0.85
C LEU A 327 29.03 -28.19 -0.09
N SER A 328 28.92 -28.96 0.99
CA SER A 328 30.08 -29.44 1.76
C SER A 328 31.04 -30.22 0.87
N THR A 329 30.51 -31.09 -0.01
CA THR A 329 31.33 -31.87 -0.94
C THR A 329 32.08 -30.98 -1.91
N LEU A 330 31.44 -29.92 -2.43
CA LEU A 330 32.06 -28.96 -3.34
C LEU A 330 33.11 -28.10 -2.62
N GLU A 331 32.85 -27.67 -1.39
CA GLU A 331 33.81 -26.91 -0.57
C GLU A 331 35.08 -27.75 -0.28
N ASP A 332 34.93 -29.05 -0.02
CA ASP A 332 36.03 -29.97 0.25
C ASP A 332 36.95 -30.19 -0.97
N THR A 333 36.49 -29.92 -2.19
CA THR A 333 37.34 -30.03 -3.40
C THR A 333 38.45 -28.99 -3.45
N GLY A 334 38.29 -27.85 -2.75
CA GLY A 334 39.23 -26.73 -2.78
C GLY A 334 39.28 -25.97 -4.12
N GLU A 335 38.45 -26.33 -5.09
CA GLU A 335 38.35 -25.66 -6.39
C GLU A 335 37.29 -24.56 -6.37
N MET A 336 37.51 -23.50 -7.16
CA MET A 336 36.52 -22.45 -7.32
C MET A 336 35.41 -22.97 -8.25
N TRP A 337 34.22 -23.18 -7.71
CA TRP A 337 33.05 -23.61 -8.46
C TRP A 337 32.01 -22.49 -8.59
N GLY A 338 31.27 -22.50 -9.69
CA GLY A 338 30.09 -21.68 -9.91
C GLY A 338 28.85 -22.56 -9.97
N ARG A 339 27.66 -21.99 -9.72
CA ARG A 339 26.38 -22.72 -9.81
C ARG A 339 26.16 -23.37 -11.17
N ASP A 340 26.68 -22.77 -12.24
CA ASP A 340 26.54 -23.28 -13.60
C ASP A 340 27.47 -24.45 -13.91
N VAL A 341 28.48 -24.68 -13.05
CA VAL A 341 29.56 -25.67 -13.25
C VAL A 341 29.44 -26.82 -12.26
N ALA A 342 29.06 -26.53 -11.02
CA ALA A 342 28.63 -27.54 -10.07
C ALA A 342 27.18 -27.91 -10.41
N GLU A 343 26.84 -29.20 -10.57
CA GLU A 343 25.46 -29.68 -10.76
C GLU A 343 24.60 -29.49 -9.49
N LEU A 344 24.62 -28.28 -8.93
CA LEU A 344 23.97 -27.91 -7.68
C LEU A 344 22.53 -27.55 -7.98
N PHE A 345 21.62 -28.43 -7.60
CA PHE A 345 20.18 -28.21 -7.78
C PHE A 345 19.67 -27.09 -6.85
N ASP A 346 18.55 -26.45 -7.22
CA ASP A 346 17.88 -25.54 -6.29
C ASP A 346 17.04 -26.35 -5.29
N ALA A 347 17.26 -26.18 -3.99
CA ALA A 347 16.45 -26.83 -2.96
C ALA A 347 14.95 -26.47 -3.03
N PHE A 348 14.62 -25.44 -3.82
CA PHE A 348 13.25 -25.04 -4.15
C PHE A 348 12.66 -25.74 -5.39
N ASP A 349 13.45 -26.31 -6.31
CA ASP A 349 13.01 -26.75 -7.66
C ASP A 349 12.65 -28.26 -7.82
N ALA A 350 12.33 -28.98 -6.74
CA ALA A 350 12.06 -30.43 -6.82
C ALA A 350 10.58 -30.84 -6.82
#